data_AF-A0A949VM25-F1
#
_entry.id   AF-A0A949VM25-F1
#
_cell.length_a   1.000
_cell.length_b   1.000
_cell.length_c   1.000
_cell.angle_alpha   90.00
_cell.angle_beta   90.00
_cell.angle_gamma   90.00
#
_symmetry.space_group_name_H-M   'P 1'
#
loop_
_entity.id
_entity.type
_entity.pdbx_description
1 polymer ?
#
loop_
_entity_poly.entity_id
_entity_poly.type
_entity_poly.pdbx_seq_one_letter_code
_entity_poly.pdbx_strand_id
1 'polypeptide(L)'
;MRPSILALSVLSPALSLACSCFGPQTFCETLAPPYPEPQWWVPDNVILAVKEGSVAYGADVRVLQTFGGTLAPGAVVRVWGDCGLLCRHYVDGVPDGDTVLWAIQDCDLSGNGSCGTSLESSTDHQLSICGVYWLNYANGIVSGPLFTAGATESVSIDTFASLVSGCLATAVPAAGGEDGVELMVVEGRIRLVGGLLADGPELRVWDLTGRTLLQVEVGPGERSWPLPAGAPAVVLVELRTADRRWVRRLVRA
;
A
#
# COMPACT_ATOMS: atom_id res chain seq x y z
N MET A 1 18.56 37.84 57.62
CA MET A 1 17.53 37.13 56.82
C MET A 1 18.05 37.05 55.39
N ARG A 2 18.42 35.86 54.91
CA ARG A 2 18.96 35.64 53.55
C ARG A 2 17.82 35.22 52.62
N PRO A 3 17.63 35.82 51.44
CA PRO A 3 16.63 35.38 50.51
C PRO A 3 17.15 34.15 49.75
N SER A 4 16.40 33.05 49.80
CA SER A 4 16.64 31.88 48.97
C SER A 4 16.18 32.19 47.56
N ILE A 5 17.12 32.23 46.61
CA ILE A 5 16.82 32.32 45.17
C ILE A 5 16.34 30.93 44.73
N LEU A 6 15.04 30.81 44.46
CA LEU A 6 14.46 29.64 43.80
C LEU A 6 14.92 29.66 42.33
N ALA A 7 15.83 28.76 41.97
CA ALA A 7 16.18 28.49 40.59
C ALA A 7 14.98 27.79 39.92
N LEU A 8 14.27 28.53 39.07
CA LEU A 8 13.20 28.00 38.23
C LEU A 8 13.87 27.22 37.08
N SER A 9 13.98 25.90 37.24
CA SER A 9 14.43 24.98 36.20
C SER A 9 13.43 24.99 35.05
N VAL A 10 13.81 25.67 33.95
CA VAL A 10 13.10 25.62 32.68
C VAL A 10 13.29 24.23 32.10
N LEU A 11 12.29 23.36 32.26
CA LEU A 11 12.20 22.11 31.50
C LEU A 11 12.06 22.49 30.03
N SER A 12 13.14 22.32 29.26
CA SER A 12 13.04 22.31 27.80
C SER A 12 12.05 21.21 27.39
N PRO A 13 11.03 21.50 26.58
CA PRO A 13 10.25 20.43 25.97
C PRO A 13 11.23 19.64 25.11
N ALA A 14 11.45 18.38 25.48
CA ALA A 14 12.03 17.43 24.54
C ALA A 14 11.21 17.55 23.25
N LEU A 15 11.90 17.70 22.11
CA LEU A 15 11.27 17.67 20.80
C LEU A 15 10.58 16.33 20.65
N SER A 16 9.32 16.23 21.08
CA SER A 16 8.43 15.15 20.71
C SER A 16 8.18 15.32 19.22
N LEU A 17 9.01 14.65 18.42
CA LEU A 17 8.72 14.37 17.03
C LEU A 17 7.56 13.37 17.04
N ALA A 18 6.36 13.86 17.35
CA ALA A 18 5.15 13.09 17.12
C ALA A 18 5.08 12.85 15.62
N CYS A 19 4.85 11.60 15.23
CA CYS A 19 4.59 11.24 13.85
C CYS A 19 3.42 12.07 13.33
N SER A 20 3.72 13.07 12.50
CA SER A 20 2.71 13.93 11.89
C SER A 20 2.16 13.24 10.65
N CYS A 21 1.63 12.03 10.80
CA CYS A 21 0.96 11.39 9.69
C CYS A 21 -0.56 11.47 9.82
N PHE A 22 -1.15 12.18 8.87
CA PHE A 22 -2.58 12.15 8.57
C PHE A 22 -2.86 10.95 7.67
N GLY A 23 -2.67 9.75 8.22
CA GLY A 23 -2.84 8.50 7.49
C GLY A 23 -4.31 8.12 7.30
N PRO A 24 -4.61 7.23 6.33
CA PRO A 24 -5.95 6.70 6.14
C PRO A 24 -6.49 6.03 7.42
N GLN A 25 -7.78 6.15 7.68
CA GLN A 25 -8.35 5.66 8.95
C GLN A 25 -8.97 4.27 8.82
N THR A 26 -8.87 3.68 7.63
CA THR A 26 -9.40 2.36 7.31
C THR A 26 -8.36 1.55 6.54
N PHE A 27 -8.50 0.23 6.61
CA PHE A 27 -7.62 -0.69 5.88
C PHE A 27 -7.74 -0.51 4.37
N CYS A 28 -8.96 -0.40 3.83
CA CYS A 28 -9.13 -0.18 2.40
C CYS A 28 -8.50 1.13 1.93
N GLU A 29 -8.68 2.24 2.65
CA GLU A 29 -8.04 3.50 2.29
C GLU A 29 -6.51 3.45 2.49
N THR A 30 -5.99 2.55 3.34
CA THR A 30 -4.53 2.33 3.47
C THR A 30 -3.97 1.67 2.22
N LEU A 31 -4.67 0.67 1.67
CA LEU A 31 -4.30 0.04 0.40
C LEU A 31 -4.55 0.94 -0.81
N ALA A 32 -5.44 1.91 -0.66
CA ALA A 32 -5.94 2.75 -1.73
C ALA A 32 -6.20 4.19 -1.23
N PRO A 33 -5.15 4.97 -0.94
CA PRO A 33 -5.33 6.29 -0.35
C PRO A 33 -6.18 7.21 -1.23
N PRO A 34 -7.18 7.94 -0.67
CA PRO A 34 -8.08 8.79 -1.44
C PRO A 34 -7.45 10.13 -1.87
N TYR A 35 -6.13 10.29 -1.75
CA TYR A 35 -5.44 11.55 -1.99
C TYR A 35 -4.05 11.35 -2.64
N PRO A 36 -3.56 12.33 -3.41
CA PRO A 36 -2.34 12.23 -4.21
C PRO A 36 -1.10 12.43 -3.32
N GLU A 37 -0.81 11.46 -2.48
CA GLU A 37 0.35 11.47 -1.60
C GLU A 37 1.42 10.45 -2.00
N PRO A 38 2.67 10.65 -1.56
CA PRO A 38 3.81 9.98 -2.16
C PRO A 38 3.76 8.47 -1.89
N GLN A 39 3.93 7.67 -2.94
CA GLN A 39 3.67 6.22 -2.98
C GLN A 39 4.44 5.36 -1.96
N TRP A 40 5.46 5.91 -1.27
CA TRP A 40 6.37 5.15 -0.38
C TRP A 40 5.74 4.63 0.91
N TRP A 41 4.50 4.99 1.18
CA TRP A 41 3.70 4.43 2.27
C TRP A 41 2.66 3.41 1.84
N VAL A 42 2.35 3.24 0.55
CA VAL A 42 1.37 2.23 0.15
C VAL A 42 1.98 0.85 0.41
N PRO A 43 1.28 -0.08 1.10
CA PRO A 43 1.81 -1.42 1.31
C PRO A 43 2.12 -2.14 0.00
N ASP A 44 3.33 -2.70 -0.09
CA ASP A 44 3.74 -3.54 -1.21
C ASP A 44 3.15 -4.95 -1.11
N ASN A 45 2.93 -5.42 0.13
CA ASN A 45 2.41 -6.76 0.39
C ASN A 45 1.36 -6.75 1.50
N VAL A 46 0.32 -7.58 1.35
CA VAL A 46 -0.67 -7.87 2.39
C VAL A 46 -0.58 -9.35 2.71
N ILE A 47 -0.15 -9.70 3.92
CA ILE A 47 0.19 -11.07 4.30
C ILE A 47 -0.57 -11.52 5.54
N LEU A 48 -0.92 -12.80 5.57
CA LEU A 48 -1.11 -13.57 6.79
C LEU A 48 0.20 -14.29 7.06
N ALA A 49 0.76 -14.16 8.26
CA ALA A 49 2.06 -14.73 8.60
C ALA A 49 2.10 -15.21 10.05
N VAL A 50 3.07 -16.05 10.39
CA VAL A 50 3.39 -16.40 11.78
C VAL A 50 4.68 -15.69 12.17
N LYS A 51 4.69 -15.05 13.34
CA LYS A 51 5.91 -14.48 13.90
C LYS A 51 6.81 -15.61 14.42
N GLU A 52 8.00 -15.76 13.85
CA GLU A 52 8.94 -16.82 14.25
C GLU A 52 9.88 -16.39 15.36
N GLY A 53 10.17 -15.10 15.43
CA GLY A 53 11.08 -14.53 16.41
C GLY A 53 11.21 -13.03 16.29
N SER A 54 11.90 -12.44 17.26
CA SER A 54 12.21 -11.02 17.30
C SER A 54 13.71 -10.79 17.15
N VAL A 55 14.10 -9.73 16.43
CA VAL A 55 15.49 -9.28 16.29
C VAL A 55 15.53 -7.78 16.53
N ALA A 56 16.05 -7.38 17.69
CA ALA A 56 15.94 -6.00 18.17
C ALA A 56 14.47 -5.52 18.14
N TYR A 57 14.15 -4.45 17.40
CA TYR A 57 12.79 -3.93 17.18
C TYR A 57 12.13 -4.46 15.90
N GLY A 58 12.69 -5.52 15.31
CA GLY A 58 12.14 -6.22 14.15
C GLY A 58 11.58 -7.59 14.52
N ALA A 59 10.79 -8.15 13.61
CA ALA A 59 10.22 -9.49 13.69
C ALA A 59 10.54 -10.27 12.42
N ASP A 60 10.99 -11.51 12.56
CA ASP A 60 11.00 -12.47 11.46
C ASP A 60 9.62 -13.13 11.38
N VAL A 61 9.01 -13.07 10.20
CA VAL A 61 7.68 -13.64 9.97
C VAL A 61 7.71 -14.60 8.79
N ARG A 62 7.07 -15.76 8.94
CA ARG A 62 6.85 -16.71 7.84
C ARG A 62 5.49 -16.47 7.22
N VAL A 63 5.49 -16.14 5.93
CA VAL A 63 4.26 -15.92 5.16
C VAL A 63 3.47 -17.22 5.04
N LEU A 64 2.22 -17.22 5.48
CA LEU A 64 1.27 -18.31 5.26
C LEU A 64 0.46 -18.10 3.99
N GLN A 65 0.03 -16.86 3.77
CA GLN A 65 -0.80 -16.46 2.63
C GLN A 65 -0.54 -15.00 2.27
N THR A 66 -0.62 -14.69 0.98
CA THR A 66 -0.50 -13.33 0.45
C THR A 66 -1.80 -12.96 -0.25
N PHE A 67 -2.36 -11.81 0.12
CA PHE A 67 -3.61 -11.26 -0.44
C PHE A 67 -3.36 -10.15 -1.46
N GLY A 68 -2.20 -9.52 -1.39
CA GLY A 68 -1.71 -8.52 -2.34
C GLY A 68 -0.18 -8.48 -2.28
N GLY A 69 0.47 -8.16 -3.40
CA GLY A 69 1.93 -8.16 -3.52
C GLY A 69 2.51 -9.44 -4.14
N THR A 70 3.80 -9.68 -3.90
CA THR A 70 4.61 -10.70 -4.59
C THR A 70 5.26 -11.72 -3.66
N LEU A 71 5.19 -11.53 -2.34
CA LEU A 71 5.74 -12.49 -1.39
C LEU A 71 5.04 -13.85 -1.50
N ALA A 72 5.84 -14.91 -1.56
CA ALA A 72 5.34 -16.28 -1.70
C ALA A 72 5.01 -16.90 -0.33
N PRO A 73 3.97 -17.75 -0.23
CA PRO A 73 3.77 -18.60 0.94
C PRO A 73 5.03 -19.43 1.27
N GLY A 74 5.37 -19.50 2.55
CA GLY A 74 6.57 -20.14 3.08
C GLY A 74 7.82 -19.26 3.11
N ALA A 75 7.82 -18.09 2.48
CA ALA A 75 8.91 -17.14 2.60
C ALA A 75 9.03 -16.62 4.04
N VAL A 76 10.26 -16.47 4.52
CA VAL A 76 10.56 -15.78 5.78
C VAL A 76 11.11 -14.41 5.45
N VAL A 77 10.48 -13.38 6.00
CA VAL A 77 10.87 -11.98 5.78
C VAL A 77 11.04 -11.26 7.12
N ARG A 78 11.93 -10.27 7.14
CA ARG A 78 12.12 -9.37 8.28
C ARG A 78 11.20 -8.17 8.15
N VAL A 79 10.43 -7.89 9.20
CA VAL A 79 9.57 -6.69 9.30
C VAL A 79 10.04 -5.86 10.48
N TRP A 80 10.48 -4.63 10.21
CA TRP A 80 10.94 -3.68 11.22
C TRP A 80 9.79 -2.85 11.78
N GLY A 81 9.71 -2.79 13.11
CA GLY A 81 8.78 -1.93 13.83
C GLY A 81 9.41 -0.62 14.28
N ASP A 82 8.81 -0.01 15.30
CA ASP A 82 9.33 1.17 15.97
C ASP A 82 10.27 0.81 17.14
N CYS A 83 11.26 1.67 17.36
CA CYS A 83 12.20 1.65 18.49
C CYS A 83 11.95 2.80 19.49
N GLY A 84 10.84 3.54 19.34
CA GLY A 84 10.49 4.74 20.10
C GLY A 84 10.80 6.06 19.40
N LEU A 85 11.27 6.02 18.16
CA LEU A 85 11.77 7.18 17.42
C LEU A 85 11.30 7.22 15.96
N LEU A 86 10.59 6.18 15.50
CA LEU A 86 10.16 6.00 14.11
C LEU A 86 8.64 6.02 13.99
N CYS A 87 8.16 6.32 12.79
CA CYS A 87 6.73 6.30 12.48
C CYS A 87 6.26 4.93 12.00
N ARG A 88 6.46 3.95 12.88
CA ARG A 88 6.17 2.54 12.64
C ARG A 88 5.36 1.97 13.80
N HIS A 89 4.69 0.86 13.58
CA HIS A 89 4.08 0.09 14.66
C HIS A 89 5.14 -0.74 15.39
N TYR A 90 4.95 -0.94 16.69
CA TYR A 90 5.71 -1.93 17.45
C TYR A 90 5.35 -3.34 16.98
N VAL A 91 6.37 -4.14 16.66
CA VAL A 91 6.20 -5.55 16.23
C VAL A 91 6.65 -6.54 17.32
N ASP A 92 7.31 -6.04 18.36
CA ASP A 92 7.73 -6.78 19.54
C ASP A 92 6.56 -7.09 20.50
N GLY A 93 5.47 -6.31 20.44
CA GLY A 93 4.24 -6.56 21.19
C GLY A 93 3.47 -7.82 20.78
N VAL A 94 3.78 -8.42 19.63
CA VAL A 94 3.19 -9.69 19.20
C VAL A 94 4.05 -10.86 19.72
N PRO A 95 3.47 -11.86 20.41
CA PRO A 95 4.19 -13.05 20.83
C PRO A 95 4.77 -13.87 19.67
N ASP A 96 5.92 -14.51 19.89
CA ASP A 96 6.45 -15.49 18.94
C ASP A 96 5.50 -16.71 18.87
N GLY A 97 5.21 -17.18 17.66
CA GLY A 97 4.24 -18.22 17.35
C GLY A 97 2.84 -17.70 17.00
N ASP A 98 2.54 -16.43 17.26
CA ASP A 98 1.24 -15.85 16.93
C ASP A 98 1.10 -15.54 15.44
N THR A 99 -0.14 -15.63 14.96
CA THR A 99 -0.49 -15.28 13.58
C THR A 99 -0.83 -13.81 13.48
N VAL A 100 -0.26 -13.14 12.48
CA VAL A 100 -0.45 -11.73 12.19
C VAL A 100 -1.03 -11.53 10.80
N LEU A 101 -1.84 -10.48 10.65
CA LEU A 101 -2.29 -9.98 9.36
C LEU A 101 -1.79 -8.56 9.18
N TRP A 102 -0.78 -8.41 8.34
CA TRP A 102 -0.05 -7.17 8.14
C TRP A 102 -0.04 -6.76 6.68
N ALA A 103 -0.19 -5.46 6.45
CA ALA A 103 0.16 -4.80 5.20
C ALA A 103 1.54 -4.19 5.41
N ILE A 104 2.54 -4.67 4.67
CA ILE A 104 3.94 -4.29 4.85
C ILE A 104 4.46 -3.62 3.58
N GLN A 105 5.41 -2.71 3.76
CA GLN A 105 6.08 -1.97 2.70
C GLN A 105 7.59 -2.13 2.81
N ASP A 106 8.33 -1.77 1.78
CA ASP A 106 9.79 -1.75 1.79
C ASP A 106 10.35 -0.89 2.95
N CYS A 107 11.43 -1.38 3.57
CA CYS A 107 12.05 -0.69 4.70
C CYS A 107 12.75 0.60 4.25
N ASP A 108 12.46 1.70 4.93
CA ASP A 108 13.03 3.03 4.66
C ASP A 108 14.44 3.23 5.26
N LEU A 109 14.97 2.22 5.96
CA LEU A 109 16.30 2.18 6.59
C LEU A 109 16.54 3.23 7.68
N SER A 110 15.50 3.94 8.15
CA SER A 110 15.62 5.00 9.16
C SER A 110 16.14 4.48 10.51
N GLY A 111 15.90 3.21 10.83
CA GLY A 111 16.36 2.59 12.06
C GLY A 111 17.88 2.36 12.10
N ASN A 112 18.54 2.37 10.94
CA ASN A 112 20.01 2.29 10.86
C ASN A 112 20.73 3.55 11.41
N GLY A 113 20.01 4.65 11.59
CA GLY A 113 20.53 5.84 12.27
C GLY A 113 19.80 6.09 13.58
N SER A 114 18.48 6.17 13.52
CA SER A 114 17.65 6.64 14.64
C SER A 114 17.59 5.64 15.79
N CYS A 115 17.61 4.34 15.51
CA CYS A 115 17.45 3.30 16.53
C CYS A 115 18.77 2.78 17.11
N GLY A 116 19.91 3.38 16.75
CA GLY A 116 21.23 2.97 17.25
C GLY A 116 21.67 1.57 16.82
N THR A 117 21.06 1.02 15.77
CA THR A 117 21.43 -0.24 15.13
C THR A 117 21.90 0.01 13.71
N SER A 118 22.49 -0.98 13.04
CA SER A 118 22.74 -0.95 11.59
C SER A 118 22.29 -2.28 10.96
N LEU A 119 21.12 -2.75 11.38
CA LEU A 119 20.62 -4.10 11.08
C LEU A 119 19.60 -4.12 9.94
N GLU A 120 19.01 -2.98 9.58
CA GLU A 120 18.00 -2.90 8.52
C GLU A 120 18.66 -3.03 7.15
N SER A 121 18.07 -3.86 6.29
CA SER A 121 18.49 -4.08 4.90
C SER A 121 17.42 -3.58 3.93
N SER A 122 17.82 -3.20 2.72
CA SER A 122 16.90 -2.80 1.64
C SER A 122 16.02 -3.95 1.13
N THR A 123 16.27 -5.18 1.59
CA THR A 123 15.45 -6.36 1.33
C THR A 123 14.40 -6.60 2.42
N ASP A 124 14.46 -5.84 3.51
CA ASP A 124 13.55 -5.98 4.63
C ASP A 124 12.31 -5.11 4.41
N HIS A 125 11.30 -5.34 5.24
CA HIS A 125 10.04 -4.59 5.22
C HIS A 125 9.84 -3.82 6.52
N GLN A 126 8.82 -2.98 6.56
CA GLN A 126 8.40 -2.25 7.74
C GLN A 126 6.88 -2.17 7.87
N LEU A 127 6.42 -1.86 9.08
CA LEU A 127 5.01 -1.69 9.42
C LEU A 127 4.75 -0.22 9.77
N SER A 128 4.25 0.58 8.83
CA SER A 128 3.98 2.00 9.04
C SER A 128 2.86 2.24 10.06
N ILE A 129 2.95 3.30 10.87
CA ILE A 129 1.85 3.74 11.75
C ILE A 129 0.86 4.67 11.03
N CYS A 130 1.20 5.09 9.82
CA CYS A 130 0.53 6.16 9.09
C CYS A 130 -0.64 5.62 8.26
N GLY A 131 -1.53 4.90 8.93
CA GLY A 131 -2.70 4.23 8.36
C GLY A 131 -3.06 2.98 9.15
N VAL A 132 -3.83 2.09 8.55
CA VAL A 132 -4.22 0.79 9.14
C VAL A 132 -3.41 -0.31 8.45
N TYR A 133 -2.21 -0.57 8.94
CA TYR A 133 -1.29 -1.57 8.37
C TYR A 133 -1.40 -2.94 9.05
N TRP A 134 -2.24 -3.07 10.07
CA TRP A 134 -2.45 -4.32 10.77
C TRP A 134 -3.93 -4.51 11.08
N LEU A 135 -4.36 -5.76 11.04
CA LEU A 135 -5.70 -6.18 11.42
C LEU A 135 -5.59 -7.34 12.41
N ASN A 136 -6.62 -7.48 13.23
CA ASN A 136 -6.72 -8.64 14.12
C ASN A 136 -7.06 -9.87 13.29
N TYR A 137 -6.47 -11.00 13.66
CA TYR A 137 -6.81 -12.30 13.12
C TYR A 137 -7.04 -13.29 14.25
N ALA A 138 -8.19 -13.94 14.23
CA ALA A 138 -8.50 -15.00 15.17
C ALA A 138 -9.37 -16.06 14.50
N ASN A 139 -8.90 -17.31 14.46
CA ASN A 139 -9.68 -18.46 14.00
C ASN A 139 -10.35 -18.26 12.62
N GLY A 140 -9.61 -17.73 11.65
CA GLY A 140 -10.12 -17.48 10.30
C GLY A 140 -11.01 -16.25 10.16
N ILE A 141 -11.13 -15.42 11.20
CA ILE A 141 -11.83 -14.14 11.16
C ILE A 141 -10.79 -13.01 11.20
N VAL A 142 -10.92 -12.09 10.24
CA VAL A 142 -10.17 -10.85 10.17
C VAL A 142 -11.04 -9.72 10.70
N SER A 143 -10.52 -8.89 11.60
CA SER A 143 -11.27 -7.77 12.16
C SER A 143 -10.45 -6.50 12.41
N GLY A 144 -11.12 -5.36 12.35
CA GLY A 144 -10.53 -4.03 12.50
C GLY A 144 -11.32 -2.99 11.72
N PRO A 145 -10.81 -1.76 11.57
CA PRO A 145 -11.45 -0.71 10.78
C PRO A 145 -11.24 -0.99 9.27
N LEU A 146 -12.07 -1.87 8.71
CA LEU A 146 -11.93 -2.31 7.32
C LEU A 146 -12.40 -1.22 6.34
N PHE A 147 -13.55 -0.62 6.64
CA PHE A 147 -14.26 0.33 5.76
C PHE A 147 -14.67 1.62 6.47
N THR A 148 -14.89 1.57 7.78
CA THR A 148 -15.39 2.70 8.56
C THR A 148 -14.38 3.09 9.62
N ALA A 149 -13.94 4.34 9.60
CA ALA A 149 -12.98 4.87 10.56
C ALA A 149 -13.50 4.68 12.00
N GLY A 150 -12.65 4.10 12.86
CA GLY A 150 -12.96 3.84 14.26
C GLY A 150 -13.97 2.72 14.53
N ALA A 151 -14.50 2.06 13.49
CA ALA A 151 -15.32 0.86 13.65
C ALA A 151 -14.44 -0.39 13.76
N THR A 152 -15.04 -1.47 14.26
CA THR A 152 -14.48 -2.82 14.13
C THR A 152 -15.46 -3.63 13.32
N GLU A 153 -15.13 -3.84 12.04
CA GLU A 153 -15.81 -4.79 11.18
C GLU A 153 -15.10 -6.13 11.21
N SER A 154 -15.78 -7.19 10.78
CA SER A 154 -15.21 -8.54 10.75
C SER A 154 -15.65 -9.28 9.50
N VAL A 155 -14.72 -10.00 8.88
CA VAL A 155 -14.96 -10.85 7.70
C VAL A 155 -14.23 -12.17 7.86
N SER A 156 -14.70 -13.22 7.18
CA SER A 156 -13.91 -14.45 7.07
C SER A 156 -12.64 -14.22 6.24
N ILE A 157 -11.61 -15.01 6.50
CA ILE A 157 -10.36 -14.98 5.74
C ILE A 157 -10.58 -15.23 4.24
N ASP A 158 -11.55 -16.09 3.90
CA ASP A 158 -11.95 -16.35 2.51
C ASP A 158 -12.55 -15.11 1.84
N THR A 159 -13.36 -14.35 2.60
CA THR A 159 -13.95 -13.08 2.12
C THR A 159 -12.89 -11.99 2.04
N PHE A 160 -11.90 -12.02 2.93
CA PHE A 160 -10.85 -11.00 3.01
C PHE A 160 -10.03 -10.89 1.72
N ALA A 161 -9.77 -12.00 1.02
CA ALA A 161 -9.08 -11.96 -0.27
C ALA A 161 -9.85 -11.16 -1.34
N SER A 162 -11.18 -11.31 -1.36
CA SER A 162 -12.05 -10.52 -2.24
C SER A 162 -12.14 -9.07 -1.79
N LEU A 163 -12.12 -8.82 -0.47
CA LEU A 163 -12.07 -7.47 0.10
C LEU A 163 -10.82 -6.72 -0.34
N VAL A 164 -9.62 -7.32 -0.19
CA VAL A 164 -8.35 -6.70 -0.61
C VAL A 164 -8.38 -6.36 -2.10
N SER A 165 -8.84 -7.32 -2.92
CA SER A 165 -9.02 -7.12 -4.36
C SER A 165 -10.01 -5.99 -4.68
N GLY A 166 -11.03 -5.83 -3.83
CA GLY A 166 -12.07 -4.81 -3.88
C GLY A 166 -11.57 -3.43 -3.46
N CYS A 167 -10.83 -3.30 -2.36
CA CYS A 167 -10.21 -2.04 -1.95
C CYS A 167 -9.31 -1.50 -3.08
N LEU A 168 -8.49 -2.38 -3.66
CA LEU A 168 -7.63 -2.09 -4.81
C LEU A 168 -8.41 -1.94 -6.13
N ALA A 169 -9.70 -2.30 -6.17
CA ALA A 169 -10.58 -2.07 -7.32
C ALA A 169 -11.29 -0.71 -7.21
N THR A 170 -11.66 -0.32 -6.00
CA THR A 170 -12.21 1.00 -5.66
C THR A 170 -11.12 2.08 -5.58
N ALA A 171 -9.85 1.69 -5.56
CA ALA A 171 -8.65 2.54 -5.60
C ALA A 171 -8.45 3.35 -6.89
N VAL A 172 -9.36 3.23 -7.87
CA VAL A 172 -9.37 4.13 -9.01
C VAL A 172 -10.55 5.09 -8.87
N PRO A 173 -10.34 6.22 -8.17
CA PRO A 173 -10.80 7.51 -8.65
C PRO A 173 -9.59 8.28 -9.22
N ALA A 174 -9.84 8.85 -10.39
CA ALA A 174 -8.98 9.67 -11.23
C ALA A 174 -7.69 10.21 -10.59
N ALA A 175 -6.54 9.93 -11.24
CA ALA A 175 -5.66 11.07 -11.48
C ALA A 175 -6.46 11.98 -12.41
N GLY A 176 -7.18 12.93 -11.82
CA GLY A 176 -7.41 14.24 -12.42
C GLY A 176 -6.05 14.91 -12.49
N GLY A 177 -5.18 14.39 -13.37
CA GLY A 177 -4.18 15.22 -13.99
C GLY A 177 -4.94 16.24 -14.83
N GLU A 178 -4.49 17.47 -14.79
CA GLU A 178 -5.12 18.70 -15.29
C GLU A 178 -5.44 18.73 -16.80
N ASP A 179 -5.53 17.57 -17.48
CA ASP A 179 -5.72 17.41 -18.92
C ASP A 179 -7.00 16.63 -19.31
N GLY A 180 -7.81 16.15 -18.37
CA GLY A 180 -9.13 15.57 -18.67
C GLY A 180 -9.11 14.25 -19.47
N VAL A 181 -8.07 13.43 -19.31
CA VAL A 181 -7.89 12.13 -19.98
C VAL A 181 -8.50 11.00 -19.11
N GLU A 182 -9.51 10.30 -19.63
CA GLU A 182 -10.19 9.18 -18.99
C GLU A 182 -10.11 7.92 -19.87
N LEU A 183 -9.83 6.76 -19.27
CA LEU A 183 -9.80 5.46 -19.95
C LEU A 183 -10.92 4.57 -19.41
N MET A 184 -11.68 3.92 -20.31
CA MET A 184 -12.77 3.02 -19.94
C MET A 184 -12.89 1.84 -20.90
N VAL A 185 -13.57 0.78 -20.48
CA VAL A 185 -13.91 -0.35 -21.36
C VAL A 185 -15.36 -0.26 -21.76
N VAL A 186 -15.62 -0.17 -23.06
CA VAL A 186 -16.97 -0.13 -23.63
C VAL A 186 -17.02 -1.14 -24.77
N GLU A 187 -17.95 -2.10 -24.68
CA GLU A 187 -18.21 -3.09 -25.74
C GLU A 187 -16.95 -3.88 -26.15
N GLY A 188 -16.13 -4.28 -25.17
CA GLY A 188 -14.90 -5.05 -25.42
C GLY A 188 -13.77 -4.23 -26.03
N ARG A 189 -13.83 -2.90 -25.98
CA ARG A 189 -12.79 -1.99 -26.46
C ARG A 189 -12.33 -1.06 -25.34
N ILE A 190 -11.04 -0.76 -25.31
CA ILE A 190 -10.52 0.38 -24.56
C ILE A 190 -10.97 1.64 -25.29
N ARG A 191 -11.53 2.62 -24.56
CA ARG A 191 -11.85 3.95 -25.08
C ARG A 191 -11.16 5.01 -24.24
N LEU A 192 -10.60 5.99 -24.94
CA LEU A 192 -10.06 7.20 -24.35
C LEU A 192 -11.05 8.36 -24.51
N VAL A 193 -11.50 8.91 -23.39
CA VAL A 193 -12.43 10.03 -23.31
C VAL A 193 -11.68 11.27 -22.81
N GLY A 194 -11.84 12.39 -23.52
CA GLY A 194 -11.20 13.66 -23.14
C GLY A 194 -9.68 13.74 -23.38
N GLY A 195 -9.12 14.91 -23.05
CA GLY A 195 -7.72 15.30 -23.21
C GLY A 195 -7.14 15.36 -24.63
N LEU A 196 -6.06 16.14 -24.75
CA LEU A 196 -5.19 16.20 -25.91
C LEU A 196 -4.09 15.14 -25.73
N LEU A 197 -3.98 14.23 -26.69
CA LEU A 197 -2.82 13.35 -26.78
C LEU A 197 -1.74 14.09 -27.58
N ALA A 198 -0.54 14.16 -27.04
CA ALA A 198 0.64 14.49 -27.84
C ALA A 198 0.85 13.43 -28.93
N ASP A 199 1.54 13.76 -30.01
CA ASP A 199 1.81 12.80 -31.09
C ASP A 199 2.66 11.61 -30.60
N GLY A 200 2.23 10.39 -30.96
CA GLY A 200 2.92 9.14 -30.65
C GLY A 200 2.85 8.63 -29.20
N PRO A 201 1.70 8.64 -28.48
CA PRO A 201 1.58 7.91 -27.23
C PRO A 201 1.65 6.39 -27.49
N GLU A 202 2.12 5.64 -26.53
CA GLU A 202 2.01 4.18 -26.52
C GLU A 202 0.89 3.76 -25.56
N LEU A 203 -0.01 2.90 -26.02
CA LEU A 203 -1.00 2.23 -25.19
C LEU A 203 -0.59 0.78 -24.98
N ARG A 204 -0.53 0.36 -23.73
CA ARG A 204 -0.24 -1.03 -23.36
C ARG A 204 -1.33 -1.56 -22.43
N VAL A 205 -1.76 -2.80 -22.65
CA VAL A 205 -2.76 -3.48 -21.83
C VAL A 205 -2.21 -4.82 -21.41
N TRP A 206 -2.33 -5.18 -20.14
CA TRP A 206 -1.95 -6.49 -19.62
C TRP A 206 -2.96 -7.00 -18.60
N ASP A 207 -2.96 -8.31 -18.37
CA ASP A 207 -3.74 -8.92 -17.30
C ASP A 207 -3.01 -8.91 -15.95
N LEU A 208 -3.69 -9.32 -14.88
CA LEU A 208 -3.12 -9.37 -13.53
C LEU A 208 -1.96 -10.36 -13.38
N THR A 209 -1.74 -11.24 -14.37
CA THR A 209 -0.58 -12.16 -14.38
C THR A 209 0.63 -11.55 -15.09
N GLY A 210 0.50 -10.32 -15.61
CA GLY A 210 1.56 -9.62 -16.36
C GLY A 210 1.60 -9.96 -17.85
N ARG A 211 0.68 -10.80 -18.36
CA ARG A 211 0.62 -11.12 -19.79
C ARG A 211 0.07 -9.92 -20.56
N THR A 212 0.85 -9.44 -21.52
CA THR A 212 0.44 -8.34 -22.41
C THR A 212 -0.66 -8.82 -23.36
N LEU A 213 -1.77 -8.08 -23.40
CA LEU A 213 -2.96 -8.34 -24.20
C LEU A 213 -3.03 -7.45 -25.44
N LEU A 214 -2.51 -6.23 -25.34
CA LEU A 214 -2.49 -5.23 -26.41
C LEU A 214 -1.28 -4.31 -26.18
N GLN A 215 -0.58 -3.95 -27.25
CA GLN A 215 0.45 -2.91 -27.23
C GLN A 215 0.43 -2.22 -28.59
N VAL A 216 0.16 -0.92 -28.61
CA VAL A 216 -0.02 -0.16 -29.84
C VAL A 216 0.55 1.25 -29.68
N GLU A 217 1.12 1.77 -30.76
CA GLU A 217 1.34 3.20 -30.90
C GLU A 217 0.02 3.85 -31.28
N VAL A 218 -0.39 4.85 -30.51
CA VAL A 218 -1.64 5.56 -30.67
C VAL A 218 -1.50 6.57 -31.80
N GLY A 219 -2.27 6.37 -32.87
CA GLY A 219 -2.29 7.29 -34.00
C GLY A 219 -2.97 8.62 -33.67
N PRO A 220 -2.70 9.70 -34.43
CA PRO A 220 -3.39 10.98 -34.27
C PRO A 220 -4.92 10.80 -34.39
N GLY A 221 -5.64 11.23 -33.35
CA GLY A 221 -7.11 11.14 -33.30
C GLY A 221 -7.66 9.74 -32.97
N GLU A 222 -6.80 8.73 -32.81
CA GLU A 222 -7.24 7.41 -32.39
C GLU A 222 -7.64 7.42 -30.90
N ARG A 223 -8.83 6.90 -30.61
CA ARG A 223 -9.41 6.92 -29.25
C ARG A 223 -10.03 5.60 -28.82
N SER A 224 -9.92 4.55 -29.63
CA SER A 224 -10.50 3.25 -29.26
C SER A 224 -9.80 2.05 -29.86
N TRP A 225 -9.42 1.11 -28.99
CA TRP A 225 -8.65 -0.08 -29.35
C TRP A 225 -9.35 -1.36 -28.91
N PRO A 226 -9.42 -2.40 -29.75
CA PRO A 226 -10.09 -3.65 -29.41
C PRO A 226 -9.28 -4.45 -28.38
N LEU A 227 -9.98 -5.02 -27.39
CA LEU A 227 -9.39 -6.06 -26.55
C LEU A 227 -9.46 -7.41 -27.27
N PRO A 228 -8.48 -8.30 -27.06
CA PRO A 228 -8.53 -9.65 -27.61
C PRO A 228 -9.72 -10.44 -27.03
N ALA A 229 -10.29 -11.32 -27.87
CA ALA A 229 -11.31 -12.27 -27.42
C ALA A 229 -10.76 -13.12 -26.27
N GLY A 230 -11.51 -13.21 -25.18
CA GLY A 230 -11.07 -13.92 -23.97
C GLY A 230 -10.15 -13.14 -23.04
N ALA A 231 -10.00 -11.82 -23.24
CA ALA A 231 -9.41 -10.96 -22.21
C ALA A 231 -10.10 -11.18 -20.85
N PRO A 232 -9.37 -11.14 -19.73
CA PRO A 232 -9.95 -11.28 -18.41
C PRO A 232 -10.91 -10.12 -18.09
N ALA A 233 -11.75 -10.33 -17.06
CA ALA A 233 -12.69 -9.31 -16.59
C ALA A 233 -11.99 -8.05 -16.06
N VAL A 234 -10.73 -8.18 -15.64
CA VAL A 234 -9.90 -7.08 -15.13
C VAL A 234 -8.63 -6.99 -15.96
N VAL A 235 -8.31 -5.79 -16.43
CA VAL A 235 -7.08 -5.49 -17.17
C VAL A 235 -6.42 -4.23 -16.60
N LEU A 236 -5.10 -4.16 -16.71
CA LEU A 236 -4.32 -2.96 -16.46
C LEU A 236 -4.02 -2.30 -17.81
N VAL A 237 -4.28 -1.00 -17.92
CA VAL A 237 -4.08 -0.18 -19.10
C VAL A 237 -3.10 0.92 -18.77
N GLU A 238 -2.06 1.02 -19.55
CA GLU A 238 -1.06 2.07 -19.51
C GLU A 238 -1.14 2.90 -20.77
N LEU A 239 -1.14 4.22 -20.58
CA LEU A 239 -0.91 5.18 -21.64
C LEU A 239 0.41 5.89 -21.31
N ARG A 240 1.34 5.91 -22.25
CA ARG A 240 2.67 6.49 -22.06
C ARG A 240 2.94 7.51 -23.15
N THR A 241 3.30 8.73 -22.77
CA THR A 241 3.88 9.75 -23.67
C THR A 241 5.36 9.91 -23.38
N ALA A 242 6.03 10.81 -24.10
CA ALA A 242 7.44 11.11 -23.87
C ALA A 242 7.71 11.65 -22.45
N ASP A 243 6.75 12.36 -21.87
CA ASP A 243 6.87 13.09 -20.61
C ASP A 243 6.05 12.47 -19.46
N ARG A 244 5.09 11.59 -19.76
CA ARG A 244 4.12 11.11 -18.77
C ARG A 244 3.75 9.65 -18.96
N ARG A 245 3.26 9.08 -17.86
CA ARG A 245 2.84 7.70 -17.77
C ARG A 245 1.56 7.65 -16.93
N TRP A 246 0.48 7.14 -17.51
CA TRP A 246 -0.78 6.90 -16.83
C TRP A 246 -1.05 5.41 -16.79
N VAL A 247 -1.35 4.87 -15.62
CA VAL A 247 -1.76 3.47 -15.46
C VAL A 247 -3.14 3.42 -14.81
N ARG A 248 -4.01 2.56 -15.33
CA ARG A 248 -5.40 2.39 -14.91
C ARG A 248 -5.78 0.93 -14.87
N ARG A 249 -6.42 0.50 -13.79
CA ARG A 249 -7.13 -0.77 -13.76
C ARG A 249 -8.52 -0.55 -14.32
N LEU A 250 -8.91 -1.32 -15.33
CA LEU A 250 -10.24 -1.28 -15.91
C LEU A 250 -10.95 -2.63 -15.74
N VAL A 251 -12.25 -2.56 -15.47
CA VAL A 251 -13.13 -3.72 -15.34
C VAL A 251 -14.05 -3.78 -16.55
N ARG A 252 -14.14 -4.94 -17.21
CA ARG A 252 -15.16 -5.22 -18.21
C ARG A 252 -16.50 -5.47 -17.53
N ALA A 253 -17.48 -4.63 -17.84
CA ALA A 253 -18.88 -4.92 -17.60
C ALA A 253 -19.36 -6.09 -18.47
#